data_AF-A0A1A9HHU0-F1
#
_entry.id   AF-A0A1A9HHU0-F1
#
_cell.length_a   1.000
_cell.length_b   1.000
_cell.length_c   1.000
_cell.angle_alpha   90.00
_cell.angle_beta   90.00
_cell.angle_gamma   90.00
#
_symmetry.space_group_name_H-M   'P 1'
#
loop_
_entity.id
_entity.type
_entity.pdbx_description
1 polymer ?
#
loop_
_entity_poly.entity_id
_entity_poly.type
_entity_poly.pdbx_seq_one_letter_code
_entity_poly.pdbx_strand_id
1 'polypeptide(L)'
;MTELNVNNRQLRADVEGDTPLLWVLREELQLTGTKYGCGVAQCGACTVHMDGVALRSCVMPASAVPATARIVTIEGLGQTRFKVVQEAWAELDVAQCGYCQPGMIMAAAALIAQTPDPSDDDIRSGITNICRCGTYPRVLAATKLAAQRLRGAGAQR
;
A
#
# COMPACT_ATOMS: atom_id res chain seq x y z
N MET A 1 15.39 17.41 10.67
CA MET A 1 15.83 16.56 9.53
C MET A 1 15.82 15.06 9.87
N THR A 2 14.94 14.31 9.22
CA THR A 2 14.77 12.85 9.31
C THR A 2 15.23 12.20 8.00
N GLU A 3 16.04 11.14 8.07
CA GLU A 3 16.44 10.34 6.89
C GLU A 3 15.50 9.15 6.71
N LEU A 4 15.00 8.95 5.49
CA LEU A 4 14.05 7.90 5.16
C LEU A 4 14.46 7.18 3.88
N ASN A 5 14.39 5.84 3.86
CA ASN A 5 14.49 5.06 2.64
C ASN A 5 13.09 4.86 2.05
N VAL A 6 12.73 5.62 1.03
CA VAL A 6 11.40 5.55 0.40
C VAL A 6 11.54 5.15 -1.06
N ASN A 7 10.85 4.09 -1.48
CA ASN A 7 10.87 3.56 -2.84
C ASN A 7 12.31 3.33 -3.34
N ASN A 8 13.17 2.74 -2.49
CA ASN A 8 14.61 2.49 -2.73
C ASN A 8 15.47 3.75 -2.93
N ARG A 9 15.04 4.91 -2.41
CA ARG A 9 15.80 6.16 -2.45
C ARG A 9 15.98 6.69 -1.03
N GLN A 10 17.21 7.08 -0.71
CA GLN A 10 17.49 7.83 0.51
C GLN A 10 17.03 9.27 0.33
N LEU A 11 16.05 9.67 1.12
CA LEU A 11 15.44 10.99 1.12
C LEU A 11 15.57 11.61 2.50
N ARG A 12 15.56 12.94 2.54
CA ARG A 12 15.60 13.73 3.76
C ARG A 12 14.35 14.60 3.83
N ALA A 13 13.73 14.64 4.99
CA ALA A 13 12.60 15.50 5.27
C ALA A 13 12.91 16.38 6.48
N ASP A 14 12.56 17.66 6.43
CA ASP A 14 12.79 18.57 7.54
C ASP A 14 11.50 18.81 8.32
N VAL A 15 11.20 17.88 9.21
CA VAL A 15 9.95 17.83 9.99
C VAL A 15 10.24 17.56 11.46
N GLU A 16 9.26 17.88 12.29
CA GLU A 16 9.24 17.50 13.70
C GLU A 16 9.05 15.99 13.85
N GLY A 17 9.62 15.42 14.91
CA GLY A 17 9.64 13.96 15.10
C GLY A 17 8.26 13.32 15.30
N ASP A 18 7.28 14.07 15.78
CA ASP A 18 5.90 13.63 15.96
C ASP A 18 5.05 13.78 14.69
N THR A 19 5.58 14.40 13.63
CA THR A 19 4.90 14.54 12.34
C THR A 19 4.55 13.15 11.80
N PRO A 20 3.26 12.86 11.53
CA PRO A 20 2.86 11.59 10.92
C PRO A 20 3.57 11.33 9.59
N LEU A 21 4.05 10.10 9.39
CA LEU A 21 4.72 9.63 8.18
C LEU A 21 3.88 9.95 6.92
N LEU A 22 2.55 9.92 7.03
CA LEU A 22 1.66 10.34 5.96
C LEU A 22 1.98 11.75 5.43
N TRP A 23 2.16 12.72 6.32
CA TRP A 23 2.43 14.11 5.93
C TRP A 23 3.85 14.27 5.41
N VAL A 24 4.81 13.54 5.98
CA VAL A 24 6.17 13.49 5.44
C VAL A 24 6.17 12.99 3.99
N LEU A 25 5.51 11.87 3.72
CA LEU A 25 5.44 11.30 2.37
C LEU A 25 4.77 12.25 1.39
N ARG A 26 3.65 12.85 1.78
CA ARG A 26 2.82 13.65 0.87
C ARG A 26 3.34 15.06 0.65
N GLU A 27 3.69 15.76 1.71
CA GLU A 27 3.92 17.20 1.69
C GLU A 27 5.41 17.53 1.60
N GLU A 28 6.29 16.78 2.26
CA GLU A 28 7.74 16.99 2.13
C GLU A 28 8.32 16.26 0.91
N LEU A 29 7.94 15.00 0.74
CA LEU A 29 8.52 14.14 -0.31
C LEU A 29 7.68 14.12 -1.60
N GLN A 30 6.53 14.79 -1.62
CA GLN A 30 5.64 14.94 -2.78
C GLN A 30 5.13 13.60 -3.37
N LEU A 31 5.10 12.54 -2.56
CA LEU A 31 4.53 11.23 -2.89
C LEU A 31 3.05 11.19 -2.50
N THR A 32 2.25 11.86 -3.32
CA THR A 32 0.84 12.17 -3.02
C THR A 32 -0.13 11.00 -3.23
N GLY A 33 0.34 9.84 -3.70
CA GLY A 33 -0.44 8.63 -3.93
C GLY A 33 -1.04 8.06 -2.64
N THR A 34 -0.28 8.12 -1.53
CA THR A 34 -0.79 7.80 -0.19
C THR A 34 -1.81 8.86 0.25
N LYS A 35 -3.01 8.47 0.72
CA LYS A 35 -4.12 9.40 0.95
C LYS A 35 -4.48 9.59 2.43
N TYR A 36 -4.97 10.79 2.77
CA TYR A 36 -5.55 11.11 4.07
C TYR A 36 -7.06 10.86 4.08
N GLY A 37 -7.51 9.74 4.66
CA GLY A 37 -8.95 9.45 4.75
C GLY A 37 -9.59 9.78 6.10
N CYS A 38 -8.93 9.46 7.22
CA CYS A 38 -9.53 9.60 8.55
C CYS A 38 -8.57 10.05 9.67
N GLY A 39 -7.25 9.99 9.49
CA GLY A 39 -6.27 10.35 10.53
C GLY A 39 -6.17 9.40 11.73
N VAL A 40 -7.15 8.51 11.93
CA VAL A 40 -7.27 7.64 13.12
C VAL A 40 -7.10 6.15 12.82
N ALA A 41 -6.30 5.80 11.80
CA ALA A 41 -5.95 4.42 11.42
C ALA A 41 -7.11 3.48 11.00
N GLN A 42 -8.34 3.98 10.81
CA GLN A 42 -9.51 3.16 10.47
C GLN A 42 -9.65 2.87 8.96
N CYS A 43 -9.57 3.90 8.11
CA CYS A 43 -9.99 3.76 6.70
C CYS A 43 -8.98 3.02 5.80
N GLY A 44 -7.69 3.02 6.15
CA GLY A 44 -6.64 2.40 5.36
C GLY A 44 -6.21 3.11 4.08
N ALA A 45 -6.77 4.27 3.74
CA ALA A 45 -6.36 5.02 2.55
C ALA A 45 -4.86 5.44 2.57
N CYS A 46 -4.28 5.48 3.77
CA CYS A 46 -2.88 5.83 4.03
C CYS A 46 -1.93 4.61 4.07
N THR A 47 -2.35 3.43 3.63
CA THR A 47 -1.50 2.22 3.71
C THR A 47 -0.22 2.38 2.90
N VAL A 48 0.91 2.09 3.54
CA VAL A 48 2.24 1.92 2.93
C VAL A 48 2.86 0.64 3.45
N HIS A 49 3.94 0.17 2.85
CA HIS A 49 4.74 -0.92 3.41
C HIS A 49 5.96 -0.35 4.12
N MET A 50 6.29 -0.90 5.29
CA MET A 50 7.57 -0.71 5.95
C MET A 50 8.19 -2.09 6.17
N ASP A 51 9.35 -2.34 5.58
CA ASP A 51 10.04 -3.63 5.61
C ASP A 51 9.13 -4.81 5.17
N GLY A 52 8.27 -4.56 4.18
CA GLY A 52 7.34 -5.53 3.62
C GLY A 52 6.03 -5.70 4.39
N VAL A 53 5.86 -5.02 5.53
CA VAL A 53 4.63 -5.07 6.34
C VAL A 53 3.75 -3.86 6.04
N ALA A 54 2.46 -4.09 5.78
CA ALA A 54 1.50 -3.00 5.61
C ALA A 54 1.20 -2.30 6.94
N LEU A 55 1.23 -0.97 6.94
CA LEU A 55 0.89 -0.16 8.11
C LEU A 55 0.11 1.10 7.74
N ARG A 56 -0.48 1.75 8.76
CA ARG A 56 -1.20 3.02 8.61
C ARG A 56 -0.25 4.20 8.84
N SER A 57 0.19 4.86 7.78
CA SER A 57 1.15 5.98 7.89
C SER A 57 0.60 7.20 8.63
N CYS A 58 -0.73 7.35 8.74
CA CYS A 58 -1.35 8.49 9.43
C CYS A 58 -1.16 8.53 10.95
N VAL A 59 -0.76 7.41 11.57
CA VAL A 59 -0.51 7.32 13.03
C VAL A 59 0.91 6.88 13.35
N MET A 60 1.78 6.77 12.34
CA MET A 60 3.19 6.43 12.52
C MET A 60 3.98 7.74 12.58
N PRO A 61 4.52 8.15 13.75
CA PRO A 61 5.33 9.37 13.82
C PRO A 61 6.67 9.16 13.11
N ALA A 62 7.19 10.20 12.45
CA ALA A 62 8.45 10.15 11.71
C ALA A 62 9.63 9.68 12.58
N SER A 63 9.66 10.09 13.85
CA SER A 63 10.68 9.68 14.83
C SER A 63 10.67 8.18 15.16
N ALA A 64 9.56 7.48 14.95
CA ALA A 64 9.47 6.04 15.17
C ALA A 64 9.89 5.22 13.94
N VAL A 65 10.19 5.87 12.80
CA VAL A 65 10.67 5.20 11.59
C VAL A 65 12.19 5.09 11.64
N PRO A 66 12.77 3.87 11.71
CA PRO A 66 14.21 3.72 11.65
C PRO A 66 14.77 4.19 10.31
N ALA A 67 15.94 4.84 10.31
CA ALA A 67 16.61 5.28 9.07
C ALA A 67 16.94 4.12 8.11
N THR A 68 17.04 2.89 8.63
CA THR A 68 17.28 1.66 7.84
C THR A 68 16.00 1.02 7.30
N ALA A 69 14.83 1.42 7.78
CA ALA A 69 13.56 0.84 7.38
C ALA A 69 13.23 1.21 5.94
N ARG A 70 12.76 0.23 5.16
CA ARG A 70 12.41 0.41 3.74
C ARG A 70 10.93 0.70 3.61
N ILE A 71 10.60 1.92 3.22
CA ILE A 71 9.23 2.33 2.93
C ILE A 71 8.93 2.13 1.45
N VAL A 72 7.82 1.47 1.13
CA VAL A 72 7.27 1.40 -0.22
C VAL A 72 5.88 2.01 -0.23
N THR A 73 5.66 2.91 -1.16
CA THR A 73 4.38 3.59 -1.43
C THR A 73 3.76 3.06 -2.73
N ILE A 74 2.56 3.52 -3.08
CA ILE A 74 1.91 3.10 -4.34
C ILE A 74 2.74 3.47 -5.58
N GLU A 75 3.49 4.58 -5.52
CA GLU A 75 4.40 5.04 -6.57
C GLU A 75 5.58 4.09 -6.76
N GLY A 76 6.06 3.47 -5.68
CA GLY A 76 7.17 2.51 -5.71
C GLY A 76 6.74 1.08 -6.00
N LEU A 77 5.48 0.71 -5.73
CA LEU A 77 4.99 -0.65 -5.87
C LEU A 77 5.17 -1.21 -7.29
N GLY A 78 4.98 -0.34 -8.30
CA GLY A 78 5.14 -0.69 -9.71
C GLY A 78 6.55 -1.11 -10.12
N GLN A 79 7.56 -0.87 -9.28
CA GLN A 79 8.94 -1.31 -9.49
C GLN A 79 9.25 -2.66 -8.79
N THR A 80 8.25 -3.25 -8.13
CA THR A 80 8.38 -4.53 -7.45
C THR A 80 7.66 -5.63 -8.24
N ARG A 81 7.83 -6.90 -7.82
CA ARG A 81 7.02 -8.00 -8.37
C ARG A 81 5.51 -7.80 -8.19
N PHE A 82 5.08 -6.95 -7.26
CA PHE A 82 3.67 -6.68 -6.98
C PHE A 82 3.02 -5.65 -7.90
N LYS A 83 3.73 -5.14 -8.92
CA LYS A 83 3.15 -4.35 -10.03
C LYS A 83 1.90 -5.00 -10.62
N VAL A 84 1.88 -6.33 -10.68
CA VAL A 84 0.76 -7.13 -11.18
C VAL A 84 -0.56 -6.91 -10.42
N VAL A 85 -0.51 -6.43 -9.17
CA VAL A 85 -1.71 -6.01 -8.43
C VAL A 85 -2.33 -4.77 -9.08
N GLN A 86 -1.52 -3.78 -9.48
CA GLN A 86 -2.00 -2.59 -10.20
C GLN A 86 -2.57 -2.97 -11.58
N GLU A 87 -1.94 -3.91 -12.28
CA GLU A 87 -2.40 -4.41 -13.57
C GLU A 87 -3.75 -5.11 -13.45
N ALA A 88 -3.94 -5.99 -12.45
CA ALA A 88 -5.23 -6.61 -12.16
C ALA A 88 -6.30 -5.58 -11.76
N TRP A 89 -5.92 -4.54 -11.01
CA TRP A 89 -6.81 -3.45 -10.64
C TRP A 89 -7.33 -2.67 -11.86
N ALA A 90 -6.45 -2.39 -12.82
CA ALA A 90 -6.78 -1.69 -14.05
C ALA A 90 -7.63 -2.56 -14.98
N GLU A 91 -7.25 -3.82 -15.15
CA GLU A 91 -7.94 -4.78 -16.03
C GLU A 91 -9.38 -5.03 -15.61
N LEU A 92 -9.63 -5.14 -14.30
CA LEU A 92 -10.97 -5.39 -13.75
C LEU A 92 -11.74 -4.10 -13.42
N ASP A 93 -11.24 -2.94 -13.87
CA ASP A 93 -11.86 -1.63 -13.63
C ASP A 93 -12.28 -1.44 -12.16
N VAL A 94 -11.38 -1.73 -11.23
CA VAL A 94 -11.72 -1.75 -9.80
C VAL A 94 -12.00 -0.34 -9.29
N ALA A 95 -11.23 0.65 -9.78
CA ALA A 95 -11.27 2.02 -9.29
C ALA A 95 -12.49 2.77 -9.84
N GLN A 96 -13.33 3.31 -8.94
CA GLN A 96 -14.32 4.33 -9.29
C GLN A 96 -13.74 5.72 -9.02
N CYS A 97 -13.97 6.30 -7.83
CA CYS A 97 -13.38 7.59 -7.47
C CYS A 97 -11.85 7.55 -7.27
N GLY A 98 -11.26 6.36 -7.21
CA GLY A 98 -9.81 6.15 -7.04
C GLY A 98 -9.25 6.40 -5.63
N TYR A 99 -9.96 7.09 -4.73
CA TYR A 99 -9.38 7.60 -3.48
C TYR A 99 -8.82 6.52 -2.53
N CYS A 100 -9.57 5.45 -2.29
CA CYS A 100 -9.13 4.36 -1.41
C CYS A 100 -8.18 3.36 -2.10
N GLN A 101 -8.07 3.44 -3.42
CA GLN A 101 -7.46 2.40 -4.24
C GLN A 101 -5.94 2.26 -4.03
N PRO A 102 -5.15 3.34 -3.87
CA PRO A 102 -3.75 3.22 -3.46
C PRO A 102 -3.57 2.38 -2.21
N GLY A 103 -4.30 2.69 -1.14
CA GLY A 103 -4.21 1.94 0.11
C GLY A 103 -4.69 0.48 -0.01
N MET A 104 -5.72 0.21 -0.82
CA MET A 104 -6.23 -1.14 -1.06
C MET A 104 -5.25 -1.99 -1.87
N ILE A 105 -4.64 -1.43 -2.90
CA ILE A 105 -3.60 -2.09 -3.70
C ILE A 105 -2.40 -2.45 -2.81
N MET A 106 -1.96 -1.52 -1.96
CA MET A 106 -0.88 -1.78 -1.01
C MET A 106 -1.27 -2.90 -0.03
N ALA A 107 -2.49 -2.90 0.52
CA ALA A 107 -2.97 -3.96 1.40
C ALA A 107 -3.02 -5.33 0.68
N ALA A 108 -3.54 -5.38 -0.55
CA ALA A 108 -3.59 -6.61 -1.35
C ALA A 108 -2.18 -7.16 -1.65
N ALA A 109 -1.22 -6.30 -2.00
CA ALA A 109 0.16 -6.71 -2.22
C ALA A 109 0.79 -7.31 -0.96
N ALA A 110 0.57 -6.71 0.22
CA ALA A 110 1.06 -7.24 1.49
C ALA A 110 0.39 -8.58 1.86
N LEU A 111 -0.92 -8.71 1.64
CA LEU A 111 -1.64 -9.96 1.85
C LEU A 111 -1.08 -11.08 0.96
N ILE A 112 -0.93 -10.84 -0.35
CA ILE A 112 -0.40 -11.84 -1.28
C ILE A 112 1.06 -12.21 -0.96
N ALA A 113 1.85 -11.26 -0.45
CA ALA A 113 3.20 -11.53 -0.01
C ALA A 113 3.27 -12.56 1.12
N GLN A 114 2.28 -12.53 2.03
CA GLN A 114 2.18 -13.41 3.20
C GLN A 114 1.43 -14.71 2.87
N THR A 115 0.37 -14.60 2.06
CA THR A 115 -0.52 -15.70 1.66
C THR A 115 -0.61 -15.71 0.12
N PRO A 116 0.26 -16.47 -0.58
CA PRO A 116 0.34 -16.46 -2.05
C PRO A 116 -0.91 -16.97 -2.80
N ASP A 117 -1.85 -17.62 -2.10
CA ASP A 117 -3.14 -18.03 -2.63
C ASP A 117 -4.26 -17.75 -1.60
N PRO A 118 -4.62 -16.46 -1.41
CA PRO A 118 -5.55 -16.09 -0.37
C PRO A 118 -6.98 -16.52 -0.75
N SER A 119 -7.68 -17.12 0.20
CA SER A 119 -9.12 -17.40 0.09
C SER A 119 -9.94 -16.10 0.12
N ASP A 120 -11.25 -16.20 -0.15
CA ASP A 120 -12.14 -15.04 -0.02
C ASP A 120 -12.16 -14.47 1.40
N ASP A 121 -12.09 -15.33 2.40
CA ASP A 121 -12.11 -14.93 3.80
C ASP A 121 -10.78 -14.31 4.22
N ASP A 122 -9.65 -14.79 3.68
CA ASP A 122 -8.35 -14.13 3.85
C ASP A 122 -8.37 -12.72 3.26
N ILE A 123 -8.98 -12.53 2.09
CA ILE A 123 -9.06 -11.22 1.44
C ILE A 123 -9.97 -10.27 2.25
N ARG A 124 -11.13 -10.74 2.68
CA ARG A 124 -12.08 -9.94 3.47
C ARG A 124 -11.52 -9.53 4.83
N SER A 125 -10.77 -10.42 5.47
CA SER A 125 -10.16 -10.15 6.78
C SER A 125 -8.84 -9.37 6.67
N GLY A 126 -8.05 -9.60 5.62
CA GLY A 126 -6.75 -8.95 5.41
C GLY A 126 -6.83 -7.56 4.78
N ILE A 127 -7.83 -7.28 3.95
CA ILE A 127 -8.03 -5.95 3.33
C ILE A 127 -9.14 -5.20 4.07
N THR A 128 -8.79 -4.66 5.24
CA THR A 128 -9.70 -3.89 6.11
C THR A 128 -9.94 -2.45 5.65
N ASN A 129 -9.56 -2.12 4.42
CA ASN A 129 -9.68 -0.78 3.85
C ASN A 129 -11.14 -0.42 3.55
N ILE A 130 -11.52 0.83 3.79
CA ILE A 130 -12.88 1.33 3.54
C ILE A 130 -12.97 1.90 2.12
N CYS A 131 -13.99 1.49 1.36
CA CYS A 131 -14.32 2.02 0.04
C CYS A 131 -15.77 2.50 0.01
N ARG A 132 -15.97 3.81 -0.15
CA ARG A 132 -17.32 4.38 -0.18
C ARG A 132 -18.07 4.14 -1.50
N CYS A 133 -17.33 3.85 -2.57
CA CYS A 133 -17.88 3.46 -3.87
C CYS A 133 -18.38 2.00 -3.91
N GLY A 134 -18.10 1.19 -2.89
CA GLY A 134 -18.58 -0.19 -2.82
C GLY A 134 -17.90 -1.17 -3.79
N THR A 135 -16.65 -0.93 -4.16
CA THR A 135 -15.93 -1.74 -5.18
C THR A 135 -15.41 -3.10 -4.67
N TYR A 136 -15.84 -3.54 -3.48
CA TYR A 136 -15.30 -4.72 -2.79
C TYR A 136 -15.33 -6.03 -3.61
N PRO A 137 -16.39 -6.36 -4.37
CA PRO A 137 -16.37 -7.56 -5.22
C PRO A 137 -15.26 -7.52 -6.28
N ARG A 138 -14.99 -6.33 -6.84
CA ARG A 138 -13.91 -6.14 -7.83
C ARG A 138 -12.52 -6.21 -7.17
N VAL A 139 -12.38 -5.68 -5.95
CA VAL A 139 -11.16 -5.80 -5.14
C VAL A 139 -10.82 -7.28 -4.87
N LEU A 140 -11.81 -8.08 -4.51
CA LEU A 140 -11.66 -9.52 -4.30
C LEU A 140 -11.22 -10.23 -5.59
N ALA A 141 -11.89 -9.96 -6.71
CA ALA A 141 -11.53 -10.54 -7.99
C ALA A 141 -10.11 -10.15 -8.44
N ALA A 142 -9.73 -8.87 -8.29
CA ALA A 142 -8.41 -8.37 -8.67
C ALA A 142 -7.29 -8.95 -7.80
N THR A 143 -7.55 -9.12 -6.50
CA THR A 143 -6.58 -9.73 -5.58
C THR A 143 -6.31 -11.19 -5.96
N LYS A 144 -7.36 -11.97 -6.27
CA LYS A 144 -7.21 -13.36 -6.75
C LYS A 144 -6.47 -13.42 -8.08
N LEU A 145 -6.82 -12.58 -9.04
CA LEU A 145 -6.16 -12.52 -10.34
C LEU A 145 -4.66 -12.21 -10.21
N ALA A 146 -4.32 -11.22 -9.38
CA ALA A 146 -2.93 -10.88 -9.10
C ALA A 146 -2.17 -12.04 -8.43
N ALA A 147 -2.78 -12.72 -7.45
CA ALA A 147 -2.20 -13.89 -6.80
C ALA A 147 -1.93 -15.04 -7.79
N GLN A 148 -2.92 -15.34 -8.65
CA GLN A 148 -2.78 -16.36 -9.70
C GLN A 148 -1.61 -16.04 -10.64
N ARG A 149 -1.48 -14.79 -11.09
CA ARG A 149 -0.39 -14.36 -11.99
C ARG A 149 0.98 -14.50 -11.34
N LEU A 150 1.10 -14.14 -10.06
CA LEU A 150 2.36 -14.29 -9.31
C LEU A 150 2.78 -15.76 -9.18
N ARG A 151 1.82 -16.68 -9.00
CA ARG A 151 2.11 -18.12 -9.00
C ARG A 151 2.50 -18.62 -10.39
N GLY A 152 1.78 -18.20 -11.44
CA GLY A 152 2.07 -18.57 -12.82
C GLY A 152 3.46 -18.12 -13.30
N ALA A 153 3.89 -16.92 -12.89
CA ALA A 153 5.23 -16.41 -13.17
C ALA A 153 6.34 -17.16 -12.42
N GLY A 154 6.02 -17.78 -11.27
CA GLY A 154 6.93 -18.64 -10.52
C GLY A 154 7.07 -20.05 -11.09
N ALA A 155 6.04 -20.56 -11.77
CA ALA A 155 6.04 -21.90 -12.39
C ALA A 155 6.74 -21.96 -13.76
N GLN A 156 7.07 -20.80 -14.35
CA GLN A 156 7.78 -20.67 -15.63
C GLN A 156 9.29 -20.43 -15.47
N ARG A 157 9.80 -20.56 -14.24
CA ARG A 157 11.24 -20.50 -13.90
C ARG A 157 11.67 -21.85 -13.35
#